data_AF-A0A2N5YTE5-F1
#
_entry.id   AF-A0A2N5YTE5-F1
#
_cell.length_a   1.000
_cell.length_b   1.000
_cell.length_c   1.000
_cell.angle_alpha   90.00
_cell.angle_beta   90.00
_cell.angle_gamma   90.00
#
_symmetry.space_group_name_H-M   'P 1'
#
loop_
_entity.id
_entity.type
_entity.pdbx_description
1 polymer ?
#
loop_
_entity_poly.entity_id
_entity_poly.type
_entity_poly.pdbx_seq_one_letter_code
_entity_poly.pdbx_strand_id
1 'polypeptide(L)'
;MKRLKLFGLIIFMGVSTTFLAQTVVDFEDLSLDPESHWDGSDLSGSFTSGYATFFNYYDETYFMWEGFAYTNETDNTTYSFDNQYTSAAGIGAEGSANYAVSWVNTDWMNDYSPIPTVVKFDTETMPEIIQGMYVSLNAYSSLYIADGDFYENGNHWLKLRINAISTTTWFATSREFIIADYRFENAEDNFKFDSWNYIDMSWAEGADSLNFILLSSDSGDYGVNTPAYFCLDNIGANLPIGVPQLETEIASSYTIAYGESVYISALANGGVQPYTFQWSEEPGLDDYESQTPNANPTETTTYNVTVTDALGNESTGSVTVNVNPVNVVDIVFAELQVYFNSNNNLYIENNSIISKINIFDVTGKAIKSISPCGFNASIDMNDIPTGIYIVNIESEESIISRKIVK
;
A
#
# COMPACT_ATOMS: atom_id res chain seq x y z
N MET A 1 -78.44 -34.36 -49.40
CA MET A 1 -77.43 -33.28 -49.53
C MET A 1 -77.80 -32.14 -48.57
N LYS A 2 -77.25 -32.14 -47.34
CA LYS A 2 -77.21 -30.98 -46.43
C LYS A 2 -75.87 -31.06 -45.69
N ARG A 3 -75.05 -30.03 -45.84
CA ARG A 3 -73.64 -29.98 -45.42
C ARG A 3 -73.54 -29.77 -43.91
N LEU A 4 -72.77 -30.62 -43.23
CA LEU A 4 -72.37 -30.47 -41.83
C LEU A 4 -71.20 -29.46 -41.79
N LYS A 5 -71.35 -28.35 -41.07
CA LYS A 5 -70.23 -27.41 -40.81
C LYS A 5 -69.48 -27.89 -39.57
N LEU A 6 -68.23 -28.30 -39.77
CA LEU A 6 -67.29 -28.63 -38.71
C LEU A 6 -66.62 -27.32 -38.26
N PHE A 7 -66.85 -26.88 -37.02
CA PHE A 7 -66.08 -25.81 -36.39
C PHE A 7 -64.82 -26.44 -35.79
N GLY A 8 -63.66 -26.14 -36.37
CA GLY A 8 -62.37 -26.51 -35.79
C GLY A 8 -62.02 -25.56 -34.65
N LEU A 9 -61.88 -26.11 -33.44
CA LEU A 9 -61.34 -25.40 -32.29
C LEU A 9 -59.80 -25.47 -32.40
N ILE A 10 -59.16 -24.35 -32.71
CA ILE A 10 -57.70 -24.23 -32.67
C ILE A 10 -57.33 -23.93 -31.21
N ILE A 11 -56.75 -24.92 -30.53
CA ILE A 11 -56.14 -24.75 -29.21
C ILE A 11 -54.73 -24.21 -29.45
N PHE A 12 -54.52 -22.93 -29.15
CA PHE A 12 -53.18 -22.37 -29.01
C PHE A 12 -52.59 -22.91 -27.70
N MET A 13 -51.69 -23.89 -27.80
CA MET A 13 -50.77 -24.19 -26.69
C MET A 13 -49.76 -23.06 -26.64
N GLY A 14 -49.97 -22.11 -25.73
CA GLY A 14 -48.92 -21.17 -25.34
C GLY A 14 -47.81 -21.97 -24.66
N VAL A 15 -46.66 -22.08 -25.32
CA VAL A 15 -45.44 -22.55 -24.68
C VAL A 15 -44.99 -21.41 -23.77
N SER A 16 -45.26 -21.51 -22.46
CA SER A 16 -44.61 -20.64 -21.49
C SER A 16 -43.16 -21.11 -21.37
N THR A 17 -42.25 -20.48 -22.10
CA THR A 17 -40.83 -20.59 -21.79
C THR A 17 -40.61 -19.91 -20.45
N THR A 18 -40.48 -20.68 -19.38
CA THR A 18 -39.87 -20.19 -18.15
C THR A 18 -38.42 -19.91 -18.47
N PHE A 19 -38.07 -18.66 -18.73
CA PHE A 19 -36.68 -18.24 -18.62
C PHE A 19 -36.29 -18.47 -17.16
N LEU A 20 -35.31 -19.34 -16.91
CA LEU A 20 -34.61 -19.27 -15.63
C LEU A 20 -33.84 -17.96 -15.65
N ALA A 21 -33.94 -17.18 -14.57
CA ALA A 21 -33.07 -16.02 -14.40
C ALA A 21 -31.62 -16.53 -14.49
N GLN A 22 -30.82 -15.90 -15.35
CA GLN A 22 -29.40 -16.17 -15.42
C GLN A 22 -28.80 -15.79 -14.07
N THR A 23 -28.26 -16.76 -13.34
CA THR A 23 -27.72 -16.55 -11.98
C THR A 23 -26.24 -16.17 -11.99
N VAL A 24 -25.60 -16.24 -13.16
CA VAL A 24 -24.18 -15.92 -13.37
C VAL A 24 -24.07 -15.05 -14.61
N VAL A 25 -23.51 -13.86 -14.49
CA VAL A 25 -23.23 -12.97 -15.63
C VAL A 25 -21.93 -13.41 -16.27
N ASP A 26 -22.04 -14.14 -17.38
CA ASP A 26 -20.93 -14.79 -18.13
C ASP A 26 -20.70 -14.17 -19.52
N PHE A 27 -21.46 -13.13 -19.89
CA PHE A 27 -21.35 -12.39 -21.16
C PHE A 27 -21.63 -13.20 -22.45
N GLU A 28 -22.04 -14.46 -22.34
CA GLU A 28 -22.31 -15.33 -23.49
C GLU A 28 -23.66 -15.02 -24.15
N ASP A 29 -24.51 -14.21 -23.51
CA ASP A 29 -25.73 -13.65 -24.09
C ASP A 29 -25.46 -12.51 -25.08
N LEU A 30 -24.24 -11.97 -25.09
CA LEU A 30 -23.79 -10.92 -25.99
C LEU A 30 -23.23 -11.50 -27.30
N SER A 31 -23.52 -10.83 -28.41
CA SER A 31 -23.07 -11.28 -29.73
C SER A 31 -21.87 -10.46 -30.20
N LEU A 32 -20.79 -11.14 -30.53
CA LEU A 32 -19.60 -10.57 -31.17
C LEU A 32 -19.19 -11.38 -32.40
N ASP A 33 -18.55 -10.71 -33.35
CA ASP A 33 -17.76 -11.40 -34.36
C ASP A 33 -16.49 -11.98 -33.69
N PRO A 34 -15.85 -13.02 -34.25
CA PRO A 34 -14.61 -13.55 -33.69
C PRO A 34 -13.47 -12.52 -33.69
N GLU A 35 -12.67 -12.51 -32.62
CA GLU A 35 -11.55 -11.57 -32.40
C GLU A 35 -12.01 -10.11 -32.52
N SER A 36 -13.06 -9.77 -31.77
CA SER A 36 -13.61 -8.43 -31.74
C SER A 36 -14.08 -8.04 -30.33
N HIS A 37 -14.46 -6.77 -30.21
CA HIS A 37 -14.97 -6.19 -29.00
C HIS A 37 -16.12 -5.23 -29.29
N TRP A 38 -16.85 -4.92 -28.22
CA TRP A 38 -17.68 -3.74 -28.13
C TRP A 38 -17.08 -2.83 -27.06
N ASP A 39 -16.88 -1.56 -27.40
CA ASP A 39 -16.21 -0.54 -26.57
C ASP A 39 -17.06 0.71 -26.35
N GLY A 40 -18.33 0.68 -26.74
CA GLY A 40 -19.25 1.82 -26.66
C GLY A 40 -19.13 2.81 -27.81
N SER A 41 -18.39 2.50 -28.87
CA SER A 41 -18.34 3.30 -30.10
C SER A 41 -19.71 3.55 -30.76
N ASP A 42 -20.75 2.80 -30.37
CA ASP A 42 -22.14 3.02 -30.76
C ASP A 42 -22.89 4.10 -29.95
N LEU A 43 -22.24 4.70 -28.95
CA LEU A 43 -22.75 5.75 -28.07
C LEU A 43 -23.97 5.36 -27.22
N SER A 44 -24.22 4.06 -27.04
CA SER A 44 -25.29 3.58 -26.15
C SER A 44 -25.00 3.85 -24.67
N GLY A 45 -23.72 4.03 -24.31
CA GLY A 45 -23.25 4.39 -22.96
C GLY A 45 -23.33 3.26 -21.93
N SER A 46 -23.80 2.08 -22.32
CA SER A 46 -23.82 0.89 -21.46
C SER A 46 -24.22 -0.35 -22.25
N PHE A 47 -23.90 -1.52 -21.71
CA PHE A 47 -24.46 -2.81 -22.14
C PHE A 47 -24.97 -3.60 -20.92
N THR A 48 -25.85 -4.56 -21.16
CA THR A 48 -26.43 -5.42 -20.12
C THR A 48 -26.17 -6.87 -20.47
N SER A 49 -25.68 -7.65 -19.50
CA SER A 49 -25.60 -9.11 -19.56
C SER A 49 -26.21 -9.67 -18.28
N GLY A 50 -27.12 -10.64 -18.43
CA GLY A 50 -27.90 -11.17 -17.31
C GLY A 50 -28.61 -10.07 -16.50
N TYR A 51 -28.35 -10.02 -15.19
CA TYR A 51 -28.92 -9.03 -14.27
C TYR A 51 -28.01 -7.80 -14.04
N ALA A 52 -26.92 -7.64 -14.79
CA ALA A 52 -25.95 -6.57 -14.60
C ALA A 52 -25.86 -5.64 -15.80
N THR A 53 -25.84 -4.33 -15.55
CA THR A 53 -25.63 -3.26 -16.53
C THR A 53 -24.28 -2.60 -16.28
N PHE A 54 -23.45 -2.58 -17.31
CA PHE A 54 -22.08 -2.10 -17.30
C PHE A 54 -22.02 -0.76 -18.02
N PHE A 55 -21.52 0.27 -17.35
CA PHE A 55 -21.47 1.62 -17.92
C PHE A 55 -20.19 1.85 -18.72
N ASN A 56 -20.33 2.57 -19.83
CA ASN A 56 -19.26 2.93 -20.74
C ASN A 56 -19.39 4.41 -21.13
N TYR A 57 -18.26 5.05 -21.34
CA TYR A 57 -18.20 6.33 -22.03
C TYR A 57 -17.27 6.20 -23.23
N TYR A 58 -17.68 6.74 -24.37
CA TYR A 58 -16.88 6.76 -25.59
C TYR A 58 -16.76 8.19 -26.13
N ASP A 59 -15.53 8.62 -26.41
CA ASP A 59 -15.20 9.90 -27.03
C ASP A 59 -14.86 9.71 -28.51
N GLU A 60 -15.78 10.12 -29.39
CA GLU A 60 -15.64 10.04 -30.85
C GLU A 60 -14.52 10.94 -31.42
N THR A 61 -14.10 11.97 -30.67
CA THR A 61 -13.05 12.89 -31.12
C THR A 61 -11.69 12.25 -31.01
N TYR A 62 -11.45 11.53 -29.92
CA TYR A 62 -10.16 10.90 -29.62
C TYR A 62 -10.15 9.39 -29.84
N PHE A 63 -11.30 8.79 -30.18
CA PHE A 63 -11.46 7.34 -30.33
C PHE A 63 -11.01 6.60 -29.07
N MET A 64 -11.42 7.11 -27.90
CA MET A 64 -11.12 6.52 -26.60
C MET A 64 -12.43 6.12 -25.90
N TRP A 65 -12.36 5.09 -25.08
CA TRP A 65 -13.46 4.61 -24.25
C TRP A 65 -13.08 4.71 -22.77
N GLU A 66 -13.99 4.55 -21.82
CA GLU A 66 -13.68 4.27 -20.41
C GLU A 66 -14.87 3.53 -19.78
N GLY A 67 -14.69 2.95 -18.60
CA GLY A 67 -15.73 2.13 -17.99
C GLY A 67 -15.55 0.67 -18.37
N PHE A 68 -16.54 0.09 -19.04
CA PHE A 68 -16.55 -1.32 -19.42
C PHE A 68 -16.73 -1.52 -20.92
N ALA A 69 -16.06 -2.54 -21.43
CA ALA A 69 -16.18 -3.13 -22.75
C ALA A 69 -16.38 -4.65 -22.59
N TYR A 70 -16.83 -5.33 -23.64
CA TYR A 70 -16.80 -6.81 -23.69
C TYR A 70 -16.11 -7.26 -24.97
N THR A 71 -15.39 -8.37 -24.90
CA THR A 71 -14.51 -8.83 -25.97
C THR A 71 -14.43 -10.35 -26.02
N ASN A 72 -13.99 -10.88 -27.16
CA ASN A 72 -13.56 -12.26 -27.35
C ASN A 72 -12.16 -12.37 -27.98
N GLU A 73 -11.36 -11.30 -27.87
CA GLU A 73 -9.98 -11.28 -28.36
C GLU A 73 -9.06 -12.19 -27.53
N THR A 74 -8.03 -12.72 -28.19
CA THR A 74 -7.15 -13.74 -27.60
C THR A 74 -5.65 -13.42 -27.64
N ASP A 75 -5.23 -12.32 -28.28
CA ASP A 75 -3.81 -11.91 -28.26
C ASP A 75 -3.39 -11.41 -26.87
N ASN A 76 -2.74 -12.25 -26.08
CA ASN A 76 -2.18 -11.88 -24.79
C ASN A 76 -0.66 -11.64 -24.81
N THR A 77 -0.06 -11.46 -25.99
CA THR A 77 1.41 -11.43 -26.17
C THR A 77 1.94 -10.10 -26.69
N THR A 78 1.13 -9.34 -27.43
CA THR A 78 1.56 -8.06 -27.98
C THR A 78 1.58 -6.98 -26.90
N TYR A 79 2.78 -6.50 -26.53
CA TYR A 79 2.93 -5.36 -25.62
C TYR A 79 2.71 -4.05 -26.38
N SER A 80 1.44 -3.66 -26.50
CA SER A 80 0.99 -2.39 -27.07
C SER A 80 -0.25 -1.91 -26.32
N PHE A 81 -0.48 -0.60 -26.31
CA PHE A 81 -1.74 -0.03 -25.82
C PHE A 81 -2.94 -0.49 -26.66
N ASP A 82 -2.71 -0.90 -27.91
CA ASP A 82 -3.76 -1.47 -28.76
C ASP A 82 -4.29 -2.81 -28.20
N ASN A 83 -3.50 -3.51 -27.38
CA ASN A 83 -3.88 -4.78 -26.76
C ASN A 83 -4.61 -4.58 -25.41
N GLN A 84 -5.53 -3.62 -25.38
CA GLN A 84 -6.24 -3.18 -24.19
C GLN A 84 -7.45 -4.04 -23.85
N TYR A 85 -7.95 -4.86 -24.78
CA TYR A 85 -9.20 -5.61 -24.57
C TYR A 85 -8.96 -7.02 -24.03
N THR A 86 -7.90 -7.68 -24.47
CA THR A 86 -7.64 -9.09 -24.18
C THR A 86 -7.34 -9.33 -22.69
N SER A 87 -7.85 -10.42 -22.11
CA SER A 87 -7.43 -10.89 -20.80
C SER A 87 -5.98 -11.37 -20.81
N ALA A 88 -5.27 -11.29 -19.68
CA ALA A 88 -3.91 -11.83 -19.59
C ALA A 88 -3.88 -13.35 -19.88
N ALA A 89 -4.99 -14.05 -19.63
CA ALA A 89 -5.16 -15.47 -19.97
C ALA A 89 -5.35 -15.72 -21.48
N GLY A 90 -5.69 -14.70 -22.27
CA GLY A 90 -6.02 -14.83 -23.71
C GLY A 90 -7.34 -15.57 -23.97
N ILE A 91 -8.19 -15.70 -22.95
CA ILE A 91 -9.48 -16.42 -22.98
C ILE A 91 -10.36 -15.93 -21.81
N GLY A 92 -11.66 -16.13 -21.88
CA GLY A 92 -12.58 -15.91 -20.76
C GLY A 92 -12.47 -16.98 -19.66
N ALA A 93 -13.09 -16.71 -18.50
CA ALA A 93 -13.02 -17.61 -17.35
C ALA A 93 -13.72 -18.94 -17.66
N GLU A 94 -13.12 -20.04 -17.18
CA GLU A 94 -13.63 -21.40 -17.46
C GLU A 94 -13.74 -21.73 -18.97
N GLY A 95 -13.09 -20.95 -19.83
CA GLY A 95 -13.10 -21.13 -21.28
C GLY A 95 -14.30 -20.48 -21.98
N SER A 96 -14.98 -19.52 -21.35
CA SER A 96 -15.96 -18.64 -22.01
C SER A 96 -15.32 -17.90 -23.20
N ALA A 97 -16.15 -17.59 -24.19
CA ALA A 97 -15.71 -16.89 -25.39
C ALA A 97 -15.66 -15.38 -25.12
N ASN A 98 -16.70 -14.86 -24.47
CA ASN A 98 -16.83 -13.46 -24.14
C ASN A 98 -16.49 -13.23 -22.67
N TYR A 99 -15.94 -12.06 -22.37
CA TYR A 99 -15.70 -11.58 -21.02
C TYR A 99 -15.66 -10.05 -21.03
N ALA A 100 -15.74 -9.43 -19.86
CA ALA A 100 -15.66 -7.98 -19.75
C ALA A 100 -14.23 -7.51 -19.45
N VAL A 101 -13.89 -6.37 -20.02
CA VAL A 101 -12.66 -5.62 -19.72
C VAL A 101 -13.05 -4.22 -19.28
N SER A 102 -12.34 -3.70 -18.29
CA SER A 102 -12.59 -2.38 -17.72
C SER A 102 -11.35 -1.52 -17.81
N TRP A 103 -11.55 -0.25 -18.17
CA TRP A 103 -10.56 0.79 -18.02
C TRP A 103 -11.00 1.77 -16.93
N VAL A 104 -10.26 1.81 -15.83
CA VAL A 104 -10.40 2.80 -14.77
C VAL A 104 -9.59 4.03 -15.15
N ASN A 105 -10.22 5.00 -15.79
CA ASN A 105 -9.56 6.24 -16.19
C ASN A 105 -9.22 7.12 -14.97
N THR A 106 -8.39 8.12 -15.20
CA THR A 106 -7.95 9.10 -14.20
C THR A 106 -8.58 10.46 -14.49
N ASP A 107 -9.01 11.19 -13.46
CA ASP A 107 -9.50 12.56 -13.58
C ASP A 107 -8.36 13.56 -13.77
N TRP A 108 -7.75 13.50 -14.95
CA TRP A 108 -6.61 14.34 -15.35
C TRP A 108 -6.95 15.83 -15.45
N MET A 109 -8.24 16.18 -15.43
CA MET A 109 -8.72 17.56 -15.46
C MET A 109 -8.76 18.21 -14.07
N ASN A 110 -8.81 17.41 -13.00
CA ASN A 110 -8.95 17.91 -11.63
C ASN A 110 -7.75 17.54 -10.76
N ASP A 111 -7.66 16.28 -10.32
CA ASP A 111 -6.76 15.86 -9.25
C ASP A 111 -6.02 14.55 -9.52
N TYR A 112 -6.17 13.98 -10.71
CA TYR A 112 -5.64 12.68 -11.09
C TYR A 112 -6.11 11.52 -10.20
N SER A 113 -7.26 11.68 -9.54
CA SER A 113 -7.91 10.56 -8.86
C SER A 113 -8.52 9.57 -9.86
N PRO A 114 -8.58 8.27 -9.52
CA PRO A 114 -9.23 7.30 -10.38
C PRO A 114 -10.74 7.54 -10.44
N ILE A 115 -11.29 7.55 -11.66
CA ILE A 115 -12.72 7.64 -11.94
C ILE A 115 -13.30 6.22 -11.82
N PRO A 116 -14.18 5.95 -10.83
CA PRO A 116 -14.68 4.60 -10.63
C PRO A 116 -15.51 4.11 -11.81
N THR A 117 -15.27 2.87 -12.27
CA THR A 117 -16.13 2.22 -13.26
C THR A 117 -17.32 1.58 -12.56
N VAL A 118 -18.49 1.59 -13.20
CA VAL A 118 -19.77 1.30 -12.52
C VAL A 118 -20.48 0.12 -13.15
N VAL A 119 -20.94 -0.79 -12.29
CA VAL A 119 -21.91 -1.84 -12.60
C VAL A 119 -23.16 -1.61 -11.76
N LYS A 120 -24.33 -1.65 -12.38
CA LYS A 120 -25.63 -1.65 -11.68
C LYS A 120 -26.32 -2.99 -11.84
N PHE A 121 -26.96 -3.44 -10.77
CA PHE A 121 -27.74 -4.66 -10.77
C PHE A 121 -29.23 -4.36 -10.88
N ASP A 122 -29.92 -5.18 -11.66
CA ASP A 122 -31.37 -5.27 -11.62
C ASP A 122 -31.79 -6.00 -10.35
N THR A 123 -32.29 -5.23 -9.37
CA THR A 123 -32.66 -5.74 -8.04
C THR A 123 -33.89 -6.65 -8.06
N GLU A 124 -34.63 -6.72 -9.17
CA GLU A 124 -35.74 -7.66 -9.33
C GLU A 124 -35.28 -9.05 -9.79
N THR A 125 -34.13 -9.14 -10.47
CA THR A 125 -33.66 -10.38 -11.12
C THR A 125 -32.33 -10.91 -10.59
N MET A 126 -31.53 -10.07 -9.90
CA MET A 126 -30.28 -10.49 -9.28
C MET A 126 -30.50 -11.56 -8.19
N PRO A 127 -29.52 -12.46 -7.96
CA PRO A 127 -29.54 -13.34 -6.80
C PRO A 127 -29.48 -12.55 -5.49
N GLU A 128 -30.00 -13.13 -4.41
CA GLU A 128 -29.96 -12.54 -3.06
C GLU A 128 -28.51 -12.29 -2.59
N ILE A 129 -27.61 -13.20 -2.94
CA ILE A 129 -26.17 -13.10 -2.66
C ILE A 129 -25.39 -13.35 -3.95
N ILE A 130 -24.52 -12.41 -4.31
CA ILE A 130 -23.51 -12.61 -5.34
C ILE A 130 -22.33 -13.31 -4.66
N GLN A 131 -22.16 -14.61 -4.90
CA GLN A 131 -21.17 -15.43 -4.19
C GLN A 131 -19.73 -14.97 -4.49
N GLY A 132 -19.39 -14.81 -5.77
CA GLY A 132 -18.08 -14.35 -6.20
C GLY A 132 -18.06 -13.97 -7.67
N MET A 133 -16.87 -13.67 -8.16
CA MET A 133 -16.60 -13.47 -9.58
C MET A 133 -15.16 -13.84 -9.90
N TYR A 134 -14.83 -14.00 -11.17
CA TYR A 134 -13.44 -14.15 -11.59
C TYR A 134 -12.87 -12.81 -12.05
N VAL A 135 -11.63 -12.55 -11.64
CA VAL A 135 -10.87 -11.36 -12.03
C VAL A 135 -9.53 -11.79 -12.61
N SER A 136 -9.09 -11.09 -13.64
CA SER A 136 -7.78 -11.23 -14.26
C SER A 136 -7.22 -9.84 -14.55
N LEU A 137 -5.91 -9.72 -14.69
CA LEU A 137 -5.34 -8.59 -15.43
C LEU A 137 -5.79 -8.66 -16.89
N ASN A 138 -5.81 -7.52 -17.58
CA ASN A 138 -5.78 -7.53 -19.04
C ASN A 138 -4.34 -7.77 -19.54
N ALA A 139 -4.19 -8.09 -20.82
CA ALA A 139 -2.91 -8.39 -21.44
C ALA A 139 -1.95 -7.20 -21.35
N TYR A 140 -2.40 -5.98 -21.65
CA TYR A 140 -1.55 -4.79 -21.61
C TYR A 140 -0.97 -4.53 -20.21
N SER A 141 -1.79 -4.53 -19.16
CA SER A 141 -1.34 -4.36 -17.76
C SER A 141 -0.42 -5.50 -17.32
N SER A 142 -0.72 -6.74 -17.68
CA SER A 142 0.12 -7.90 -17.38
C SER A 142 1.51 -7.81 -18.01
N LEU A 143 1.57 -7.42 -19.29
CA LEU A 143 2.82 -7.24 -20.04
C LEU A 143 3.61 -6.03 -19.54
N TYR A 144 2.94 -4.94 -19.17
CA TYR A 144 3.57 -3.79 -18.51
C TYR A 144 4.27 -4.20 -17.20
N ILE A 145 3.57 -4.96 -16.35
CA ILE A 145 4.13 -5.44 -15.07
C ILE A 145 5.36 -6.32 -15.28
N ALA A 146 5.38 -7.12 -16.35
CA ALA A 146 6.49 -8.00 -16.70
C ALA A 146 7.62 -7.30 -17.47
N ASP A 147 7.44 -6.05 -17.91
CA ASP A 147 8.41 -5.37 -18.77
C ASP A 147 9.68 -5.00 -17.99
N GLY A 148 10.83 -5.51 -18.46
CA GLY A 148 12.15 -5.16 -17.93
C GLY A 148 12.35 -5.42 -16.44
N ASP A 149 11.61 -6.36 -15.84
CA ASP A 149 11.63 -6.70 -14.41
C ASP A 149 11.29 -5.48 -13.50
N PHE A 150 10.49 -4.53 -13.99
CA PHE A 150 10.19 -3.29 -13.27
C PHE A 150 9.51 -3.55 -11.92
N TYR A 151 8.48 -4.41 -11.89
CA TYR A 151 7.79 -4.75 -10.65
C TYR A 151 8.66 -5.58 -9.69
N GLU A 152 9.49 -6.48 -10.22
CA GLU A 152 10.41 -7.31 -9.42
C GLU A 152 11.47 -6.48 -8.70
N ASN A 153 12.01 -5.45 -9.35
CA ASN A 153 13.02 -4.58 -8.74
C ASN A 153 12.44 -3.41 -7.96
N GLY A 154 11.17 -3.06 -8.22
CA GLY A 154 10.47 -1.92 -7.61
C GLY A 154 9.68 -2.27 -6.35
N ASN A 155 9.52 -3.55 -6.02
CA ASN A 155 8.68 -4.05 -4.92
C ASN A 155 7.26 -3.47 -5.00
N HIS A 156 6.64 -3.55 -6.18
CA HIS A 156 5.37 -2.91 -6.47
C HIS A 156 4.16 -3.83 -6.22
N TRP A 157 3.00 -3.24 -6.02
CA TRP A 157 1.69 -3.90 -5.93
C TRP A 157 0.65 -3.19 -6.79
N LEU A 158 -0.37 -3.96 -7.21
CA LEU A 158 -1.59 -3.47 -7.87
C LEU A 158 -2.80 -4.08 -7.16
N LYS A 159 -3.77 -3.24 -6.81
CA LYS A 159 -5.00 -3.62 -6.11
C LYS A 159 -6.25 -3.17 -6.86
N LEU A 160 -7.24 -4.05 -6.93
CA LEU A 160 -8.61 -3.73 -7.29
C LEU A 160 -9.39 -3.41 -6.01
N ARG A 161 -9.88 -2.19 -5.87
CA ARG A 161 -10.84 -1.82 -4.82
C ARG A 161 -12.25 -1.89 -5.40
N ILE A 162 -13.11 -2.65 -4.75
CA ILE A 162 -14.53 -2.75 -5.09
C ILE A 162 -15.33 -2.10 -3.97
N ASN A 163 -16.20 -1.16 -4.34
CA ASN A 163 -17.15 -0.54 -3.42
C ASN A 163 -18.54 -1.08 -3.75
N ALA A 164 -19.13 -1.80 -2.81
CA ALA A 164 -20.50 -2.29 -2.89
C ALA A 164 -21.43 -1.24 -2.27
N ILE A 165 -22.39 -0.75 -3.06
CA ILE A 165 -23.25 0.38 -2.70
C ILE A 165 -24.70 -0.04 -2.86
N SER A 166 -25.56 0.39 -1.94
CA SER A 166 -27.00 0.39 -2.12
C SER A 166 -27.56 1.78 -1.95
N THR A 167 -28.16 2.31 -3.02
CA THR A 167 -28.89 3.58 -3.00
C THR A 167 -30.24 3.46 -2.31
N THR A 168 -30.76 2.23 -2.17
CA THR A 168 -32.06 1.97 -1.53
C THR A 168 -31.93 1.87 -0.01
N THR A 169 -30.95 1.12 0.49
CA THR A 169 -30.73 0.92 1.94
C THR A 169 -29.63 1.83 2.51
N TRP A 170 -29.01 2.65 1.66
CA TRP A 170 -28.00 3.66 2.01
C TRP A 170 -26.79 3.08 2.76
N PHE A 171 -26.31 1.91 2.33
CA PHE A 171 -25.02 1.40 2.78
C PHE A 171 -23.97 1.47 1.67
N ALA A 172 -22.72 1.59 2.11
CA ALA A 172 -21.54 1.43 1.28
C ALA A 172 -20.49 0.66 2.08
N THR A 173 -19.91 -0.37 1.48
CA THR A 173 -18.78 -1.10 2.05
C THR A 173 -17.76 -1.33 0.95
N SER A 174 -16.48 -1.43 1.33
CA SER A 174 -15.38 -1.54 0.39
C SER A 174 -14.46 -2.69 0.79
N ARG A 175 -13.91 -3.36 -0.21
CA ARG A 175 -12.83 -4.35 -0.06
C ARG A 175 -11.76 -4.11 -1.11
N GLU A 176 -10.53 -4.42 -0.74
CA GLU A 176 -9.38 -4.38 -1.64
C GLU A 176 -8.94 -5.81 -1.94
N PHE A 177 -8.63 -6.04 -3.20
CA PHE A 177 -8.14 -7.30 -3.73
C PHE A 177 -6.79 -7.02 -4.38
N ILE A 178 -5.75 -7.68 -3.92
CA ILE A 178 -4.43 -7.58 -4.52
C ILE A 178 -4.37 -8.49 -5.76
N ILE A 179 -4.10 -7.88 -6.91
CA ILE A 179 -4.10 -8.56 -8.21
C ILE A 179 -2.69 -8.65 -8.82
N ALA A 180 -1.72 -7.96 -8.22
CA ALA A 180 -0.30 -8.22 -8.36
C ALA A 180 0.44 -7.77 -7.08
N ASP A 181 1.39 -8.58 -6.60
CA ASP A 181 2.24 -8.24 -5.46
C ASP A 181 3.65 -8.80 -5.67
N TYR A 182 4.62 -7.90 -5.74
CA TYR A 182 6.03 -8.19 -5.95
C TYR A 182 6.89 -7.76 -4.75
N ARG A 183 6.28 -7.63 -3.57
CA ARG A 183 6.97 -7.21 -2.34
C ARG A 183 7.59 -8.36 -1.55
N PHE A 184 7.43 -9.61 -1.99
CA PHE A 184 7.93 -10.78 -1.27
C PHE A 184 9.46 -10.82 -1.29
N GLU A 185 10.08 -11.18 -0.17
CA GLU A 185 11.51 -11.44 -0.07
C GLU A 185 11.89 -12.68 -0.90
N ASN A 186 11.02 -13.69 -0.91
CA ASN A 186 11.13 -14.81 -1.80
C ASN A 186 10.43 -14.52 -3.13
N ALA A 187 11.20 -14.31 -4.20
CA ALA A 187 10.66 -13.97 -5.51
C ALA A 187 9.71 -15.03 -6.11
N GLU A 188 9.77 -16.29 -5.66
CA GLU A 188 8.83 -17.34 -6.09
C GLU A 188 7.40 -17.14 -5.53
N ASP A 189 7.25 -16.33 -4.48
CA ASP A 189 5.96 -16.01 -3.88
C ASP A 189 5.30 -14.77 -4.52
N ASN A 190 6.06 -14.02 -5.33
CA ASN A 190 5.53 -12.94 -6.16
C ASN A 190 4.46 -13.47 -7.10
N PHE A 191 3.39 -12.71 -7.27
CA PHE A 191 2.30 -13.12 -8.15
C PHE A 191 1.65 -11.95 -8.87
N LYS A 192 0.98 -12.28 -9.97
CA LYS A 192 0.02 -11.44 -10.67
C LYS A 192 -1.09 -12.30 -11.26
N PHE A 193 -2.29 -11.72 -11.41
CA PHE A 193 -3.46 -12.42 -11.93
C PHE A 193 -3.40 -12.56 -13.47
N ASP A 194 -2.41 -13.30 -13.97
CA ASP A 194 -2.27 -13.66 -15.40
C ASP A 194 -3.26 -14.76 -15.83
N SER A 195 -3.99 -15.31 -14.87
CA SER A 195 -5.09 -16.23 -15.06
C SER A 195 -6.30 -15.75 -14.26
N TRP A 196 -7.46 -16.31 -14.55
CA TRP A 196 -8.69 -16.00 -13.83
C TRP A 196 -8.64 -16.50 -12.39
N ASN A 197 -8.70 -15.57 -11.45
CA ASN A 197 -8.71 -15.84 -10.03
C ASN A 197 -10.08 -15.52 -9.45
N TYR A 198 -10.61 -16.45 -8.66
CA TYR A 198 -11.87 -16.24 -7.96
C TYR A 198 -11.69 -15.27 -6.80
N ILE A 199 -12.60 -14.31 -6.68
CA ILE A 199 -12.70 -13.44 -5.51
C ILE A 199 -14.09 -13.60 -4.86
N ASP A 200 -14.12 -13.61 -3.53
CA ASP A 200 -15.36 -13.62 -2.78
C ASP A 200 -16.08 -12.28 -2.88
N MET A 201 -17.39 -12.35 -3.11
CA MET A 201 -18.29 -11.20 -3.20
C MET A 201 -19.45 -11.30 -2.21
N SER A 202 -19.49 -12.33 -1.35
CA SER A 202 -20.57 -12.51 -0.39
C SER A 202 -20.68 -11.33 0.60
N TRP A 203 -19.57 -10.63 0.87
CA TRP A 203 -19.54 -9.38 1.66
C TRP A 203 -20.31 -8.20 1.03
N ALA A 204 -20.66 -8.27 -0.26
CA ALA A 204 -21.40 -7.24 -0.99
C ALA A 204 -22.93 -7.44 -0.93
N GLU A 205 -23.43 -8.34 -0.09
CA GLU A 205 -24.86 -8.62 0.09
C GLU A 205 -25.69 -7.33 0.24
N GLY A 206 -26.77 -7.24 -0.56
CA GLY A 206 -27.70 -6.11 -0.56
C GLY A 206 -27.31 -4.92 -1.43
N ALA A 207 -26.14 -4.96 -2.09
CA ALA A 207 -25.71 -3.89 -2.98
C ALA A 207 -26.54 -3.90 -4.27
N ASP A 208 -26.92 -2.70 -4.75
CA ASP A 208 -27.55 -2.49 -6.05
C ASP A 208 -26.55 -2.04 -7.12
N SER A 209 -25.31 -1.75 -6.71
CA SER A 209 -24.23 -1.31 -7.59
C SER A 209 -22.85 -1.67 -7.03
N LEU A 210 -21.91 -1.89 -7.94
CA LEU A 210 -20.48 -2.00 -7.66
C LEU A 210 -19.73 -0.88 -8.38
N ASN A 211 -18.82 -0.25 -7.66
CA ASN A 211 -17.85 0.69 -8.24
C ASN A 211 -16.43 0.11 -8.11
N PHE A 212 -15.69 0.10 -9.21
CA PHE A 212 -14.35 -0.47 -9.28
C PHE A 212 -13.29 0.62 -9.44
N ILE A 213 -12.19 0.49 -8.70
CA ILE A 213 -11.05 1.40 -8.72
C ILE A 213 -9.77 0.56 -8.73
N LEU A 214 -8.79 0.93 -9.56
CA LEU A 214 -7.44 0.37 -9.48
C LEU A 214 -6.53 1.31 -8.69
N LEU A 215 -5.74 0.71 -7.79
CA LEU A 215 -4.74 1.38 -6.96
C LEU A 215 -3.40 0.71 -7.22
N SER A 216 -2.35 1.49 -7.44
CA SER A 216 -1.00 0.97 -7.65
C SER A 216 0.00 1.66 -6.74
N SER A 217 0.98 0.92 -6.25
CA SER A 217 2.18 1.54 -5.65
C SER A 217 3.02 2.27 -6.69
N ASP A 218 2.94 1.83 -7.94
CA ASP A 218 3.56 2.50 -9.07
C ASP A 218 2.65 3.65 -9.52
N SER A 219 2.82 4.78 -8.85
CA SER A 219 2.10 6.01 -9.06
C SER A 219 3.04 7.21 -8.98
N GLY A 220 2.66 8.29 -9.66
CA GLY A 220 3.40 9.55 -9.67
C GLY A 220 2.47 10.75 -9.54
N ASP A 221 2.99 11.94 -9.85
CA ASP A 221 2.26 13.21 -9.77
C ASP A 221 1.00 13.27 -10.67
N TYR A 222 0.86 12.34 -11.61
CA TYR A 222 -0.21 12.27 -12.61
C TYR A 222 -1.13 11.05 -12.45
N GLY A 223 -1.12 10.42 -11.27
CA GLY A 223 -1.91 9.22 -10.98
C GLY A 223 -1.11 7.94 -11.13
N VAL A 224 -1.80 6.82 -11.38
CA VAL A 224 -1.17 5.50 -11.56
C VAL A 224 -0.40 5.45 -12.88
N ASN A 225 0.85 4.97 -12.85
CA ASN A 225 1.63 4.76 -14.08
C ASN A 225 1.28 3.40 -14.71
N THR A 226 0.98 2.42 -13.86
CA THR A 226 0.50 1.11 -14.26
C THR A 226 -0.78 1.24 -15.08
N PRO A 227 -0.88 0.62 -16.28
CA PRO A 227 -2.11 0.65 -17.06
C PRO A 227 -3.30 0.17 -16.22
N ALA A 228 -4.31 1.02 -16.09
CA ALA A 228 -5.43 0.83 -15.17
C ALA A 228 -6.55 -0.02 -15.80
N TYR A 229 -6.19 -1.21 -16.27
CA TYR A 229 -7.11 -2.18 -16.86
C TYR A 229 -7.22 -3.45 -16.03
N PHE A 230 -8.41 -4.03 -16.02
CA PHE A 230 -8.65 -5.36 -15.47
C PHE A 230 -9.78 -6.06 -16.25
N CYS A 231 -9.85 -7.37 -16.16
CA CYS A 231 -10.91 -8.18 -16.75
C CYS A 231 -11.76 -8.81 -15.64
N LEU A 232 -13.05 -8.96 -15.91
CA LEU A 232 -13.98 -9.66 -15.03
C LEU A 232 -14.83 -10.65 -15.83
N ASP A 233 -15.23 -11.72 -15.17
CA ASP A 233 -16.11 -12.74 -15.75
C ASP A 233 -16.90 -13.49 -14.68
N ASN A 234 -17.99 -14.14 -15.08
CA ASN A 234 -18.84 -15.01 -14.26
C ASN A 234 -19.25 -14.37 -12.92
N ILE A 235 -19.82 -13.16 -12.93
CA ILE A 235 -20.33 -12.53 -11.70
C ILE A 235 -21.48 -13.38 -11.16
N GLY A 236 -21.38 -13.81 -9.90
CA GLY A 236 -22.30 -14.78 -9.29
C GLY A 236 -21.76 -16.21 -9.27
N ALA A 237 -20.53 -16.45 -9.74
CA ALA A 237 -19.89 -17.77 -9.70
C ALA A 237 -19.79 -18.33 -8.28
N ASN A 238 -19.93 -19.65 -8.18
CA ASN A 238 -19.65 -20.38 -6.94
C ASN A 238 -18.14 -20.56 -6.76
N LEU A 239 -17.74 -20.76 -5.50
CA LEU A 239 -16.36 -21.07 -5.13
C LEU A 239 -15.81 -22.26 -5.95
N PRO A 240 -14.65 -22.12 -6.62
CA PRO A 240 -14.02 -23.22 -7.35
C PRO A 240 -13.48 -24.32 -6.42
N ILE A 241 -13.32 -25.51 -6.97
CA ILE A 241 -12.64 -26.63 -6.30
C ILE A 241 -11.11 -26.40 -6.39
N GLY A 242 -10.39 -26.69 -5.31
CA GLY A 242 -8.92 -26.68 -5.34
C GLY A 242 -8.31 -25.29 -5.18
N VAL A 243 -8.92 -24.43 -4.36
CA VAL A 243 -8.33 -23.17 -3.91
C VAL A 243 -6.92 -23.44 -3.36
N PRO A 244 -5.89 -22.68 -3.80
CA PRO A 244 -4.54 -22.78 -3.24
C PRO A 244 -4.54 -22.56 -1.73
N GLN A 245 -3.60 -23.17 -1.02
CA GLN A 245 -3.47 -22.92 0.41
C GLN A 245 -3.10 -21.45 0.66
N LEU A 246 -3.68 -20.83 1.69
CA LEU A 246 -3.27 -19.52 2.16
C LEU A 246 -1.87 -19.62 2.78
N GLU A 247 -0.93 -18.81 2.29
CA GLU A 247 0.39 -18.64 2.89
C GLU A 247 0.65 -17.17 3.25
N THR A 248 1.57 -16.94 4.18
CA THR A 248 1.91 -15.59 4.63
C THR A 248 3.41 -15.45 4.79
N GLU A 249 3.96 -14.43 4.15
CA GLU A 249 5.35 -14.01 4.31
C GLU A 249 5.43 -12.74 5.16
N ILE A 250 6.37 -12.73 6.10
CA ILE A 250 6.64 -11.59 6.98
C ILE A 250 8.14 -11.50 7.19
N ALA A 251 8.70 -10.29 7.08
CA ALA A 251 10.09 -10.03 7.43
C ALA A 251 10.38 -10.46 8.88
N SER A 252 11.51 -11.12 9.11
CA SER A 252 11.82 -11.66 10.45
C SER A 252 12.07 -10.56 11.49
N SER A 253 12.63 -9.42 11.07
CA SER A 253 12.94 -8.33 11.98
C SER A 253 13.17 -6.98 11.32
N TYR A 254 12.89 -5.92 12.07
CA TYR A 254 13.31 -4.55 11.78
C TYR A 254 14.19 -4.02 12.91
N THR A 255 14.93 -2.93 12.66
CA THR A 255 15.72 -2.22 13.69
C THR A 255 15.43 -0.74 13.60
N ILE A 256 15.05 -0.13 14.72
CA ILE A 256 14.77 1.30 14.86
C ILE A 256 15.56 1.89 16.02
N ALA A 257 15.85 3.20 15.99
CA ALA A 257 16.33 3.90 17.17
C ALA A 257 15.17 4.19 18.14
N TYR A 258 15.47 4.38 19.43
CA TYR A 258 14.46 4.80 20.41
C TYR A 258 13.73 6.07 19.95
N GLY A 259 12.40 6.00 19.87
CA GLY A 259 11.52 7.09 19.45
C GLY A 259 11.22 7.14 17.96
N GLU A 260 11.80 6.25 17.14
CA GLU A 260 11.45 6.08 15.72
C GLU A 260 10.28 5.11 15.52
N SER A 261 9.83 4.96 14.28
CA SER A 261 8.81 3.99 13.88
C SER A 261 9.20 3.29 12.57
N VAL A 262 8.53 2.18 12.27
CA VAL A 262 8.71 1.40 11.04
C VAL A 262 7.39 0.79 10.60
N TYR A 263 7.12 0.78 9.30
CA TYR A 263 6.01 0.00 8.75
C TYR A 263 6.41 -1.47 8.64
N ILE A 264 5.71 -2.34 9.36
CA ILE A 264 5.82 -3.79 9.22
C ILE A 264 4.75 -4.26 8.23
N SER A 265 5.00 -5.33 7.47
CA SER A 265 4.06 -5.83 6.46
C SER A 265 3.85 -7.34 6.61
N ALA A 266 2.60 -7.79 6.43
CA ALA A 266 2.29 -9.19 6.19
C ALA A 266 1.80 -9.36 4.74
N LEU A 267 2.51 -10.15 3.95
CA LEU A 267 2.18 -10.42 2.56
C LEU A 267 1.50 -11.79 2.48
N ALA A 268 0.42 -11.88 1.73
CA ALA A 268 -0.39 -13.09 1.63
C ALA A 268 -0.55 -13.51 0.17
N ASN A 269 -0.48 -14.80 -0.09
CA ASN A 269 -0.79 -15.41 -1.39
C ASN A 269 -1.63 -16.68 -1.18
N GLY A 270 -2.28 -17.16 -2.24
CA GLY A 270 -3.22 -18.29 -2.18
C GLY A 270 -4.50 -17.98 -1.39
N GLY A 271 -5.27 -18.99 -0.99
CA GLY A 271 -6.58 -18.79 -0.36
C GLY A 271 -7.59 -18.04 -1.25
N VAL A 272 -8.63 -17.46 -0.64
CA VAL A 272 -9.62 -16.61 -1.33
C VAL A 272 -9.65 -15.20 -0.77
N GLN A 273 -9.51 -14.20 -1.63
CA GLN A 273 -9.61 -12.80 -1.23
C GLN A 273 -11.07 -12.35 -1.05
N PRO A 274 -11.34 -11.33 -0.21
CA PRO A 274 -10.38 -10.46 0.48
C PRO A 274 -9.73 -11.12 1.71
N TYR A 275 -8.50 -10.72 2.03
CA TYR A 275 -7.83 -11.13 3.27
C TYR A 275 -8.14 -10.14 4.40
N THR A 276 -8.17 -10.65 5.64
CA THR A 276 -8.20 -9.84 6.87
C THR A 276 -6.94 -10.09 7.68
N PHE A 277 -6.42 -9.06 8.33
CA PHE A 277 -5.22 -9.12 9.16
C PHE A 277 -5.62 -8.86 10.61
N GLN A 278 -4.95 -9.55 11.53
CA GLN A 278 -5.10 -9.29 12.96
C GLN A 278 -3.75 -9.42 13.63
N TRP A 279 -3.15 -8.28 13.97
CA TRP A 279 -1.93 -8.20 14.75
C TRP A 279 -2.23 -8.31 16.26
N SER A 280 -1.25 -8.80 17.02
CA SER A 280 -1.28 -8.81 18.48
C SER A 280 -1.40 -7.39 19.04
N GLU A 281 -2.24 -7.19 20.07
CA GLU A 281 -2.45 -5.90 20.78
C GLU A 281 -1.24 -5.45 21.63
N GLU A 282 -0.05 -5.45 21.02
CA GLU A 282 1.20 -5.05 21.64
C GLU A 282 1.45 -3.54 21.47
N PRO A 283 2.18 -2.88 22.38
CA PRO A 283 2.37 -1.44 22.36
C PRO A 283 2.97 -0.92 21.04
N GLY A 284 2.47 0.23 20.60
CA GLY A 284 3.08 0.98 19.51
C GLY A 284 2.67 0.54 18.11
N LEU A 285 1.61 -0.26 17.92
CA LEU A 285 0.95 -0.36 16.61
C LEU A 285 -0.15 0.69 16.50
N ASP A 286 -0.29 1.30 15.33
CA ASP A 286 -1.34 2.27 15.02
C ASP A 286 -2.68 1.61 14.63
N ASP A 287 -2.63 0.48 13.92
CA ASP A 287 -3.79 -0.26 13.44
C ASP A 287 -3.53 -1.77 13.45
N TYR A 288 -4.25 -2.52 14.30
CA TYR A 288 -4.07 -3.97 14.41
C TYR A 288 -4.74 -4.76 13.29
N GLU A 289 -5.56 -4.12 12.44
CA GLU A 289 -6.28 -4.77 11.34
C GLU A 289 -5.65 -4.47 9.97
N SER A 290 -4.62 -3.62 9.94
CA SER A 290 -3.90 -3.23 8.72
C SER A 290 -2.95 -4.33 8.22
N GLN A 291 -2.84 -4.46 6.90
CA GLN A 291 -1.78 -5.27 6.28
C GLN A 291 -0.38 -4.72 6.60
N THR A 292 -0.26 -3.40 6.71
CA THR A 292 1.02 -2.69 6.84
C THR A 292 0.99 -1.65 7.97
N PRO A 293 0.84 -2.05 9.24
CA PRO A 293 0.76 -1.11 10.34
C PRO A 293 2.11 -0.44 10.62
N ASN A 294 2.06 0.77 11.18
CA ASN A 294 3.22 1.49 11.69
C ASN A 294 3.50 1.06 13.14
N ALA A 295 4.70 0.52 13.37
CA ALA A 295 5.18 0.07 14.67
C ALA A 295 6.19 1.08 15.26
N ASN A 296 5.93 1.56 16.48
CA ASN A 296 6.78 2.47 17.24
C ASN A 296 7.00 2.04 18.71
N PRO A 297 7.42 0.78 18.99
CA PRO A 297 7.63 0.33 20.35
C PRO A 297 8.79 1.06 21.03
N THR A 298 8.74 1.18 22.36
CA THR A 298 9.84 1.79 23.16
C THR A 298 10.89 0.79 23.61
N GLU A 299 10.59 -0.50 23.52
CA GLU A 299 11.48 -1.62 23.83
C GLU A 299 11.40 -2.66 22.71
N THR A 300 12.41 -3.51 22.56
CA THR A 300 12.36 -4.59 21.55
C THR A 300 11.12 -5.44 21.75
N THR A 301 10.25 -5.48 20.73
CA THR A 301 8.91 -6.08 20.79
C THR A 301 8.72 -7.03 19.62
N THR A 302 8.09 -8.17 19.87
CA THR A 302 7.70 -9.14 18.83
C THR A 302 6.20 -9.04 18.60
N TYR A 303 5.81 -8.75 17.36
CA TYR A 303 4.42 -8.71 16.92
C TYR A 303 4.08 -10.01 16.21
N ASN A 304 2.90 -10.54 16.49
CA ASN A 304 2.35 -11.72 15.81
C ASN A 304 1.14 -11.29 14.98
N VAL A 305 0.93 -11.91 13.83
CA VAL A 305 -0.25 -11.66 13.00
C VAL A 305 -0.91 -12.98 12.61
N THR A 306 -2.23 -12.94 12.55
CA THR A 306 -3.06 -13.93 11.86
C THR A 306 -3.64 -13.28 10.62
N VAL A 307 -3.40 -13.89 9.46
CA VAL A 307 -4.03 -13.56 8.19
C VAL A 307 -5.13 -14.58 7.95
N THR A 308 -6.33 -14.12 7.65
CA THR A 308 -7.49 -14.96 7.38
C THR A 308 -8.01 -14.67 5.98
N ASP A 309 -8.29 -15.72 5.20
CA ASP A 309 -8.94 -15.59 3.89
C ASP A 309 -10.47 -15.53 4.01
N ALA A 310 -11.18 -15.28 2.91
CA ALA A 310 -12.64 -15.19 2.89
C ALA A 310 -13.35 -16.52 3.25
N LEU A 311 -12.64 -17.65 3.24
CA LEU A 311 -13.16 -18.96 3.65
C LEU A 311 -12.90 -19.26 5.13
N GLY A 312 -12.21 -18.39 5.85
CA GLY A 312 -11.83 -18.58 7.23
C GLY A 312 -10.58 -19.45 7.43
N ASN A 313 -9.81 -19.71 6.37
CA ASN A 313 -8.50 -20.33 6.52
C ASN A 313 -7.52 -19.32 7.11
N GLU A 314 -6.69 -19.77 8.05
CA GLU A 314 -5.74 -18.91 8.74
C GLU A 314 -4.30 -19.30 8.41
N SER A 315 -3.45 -18.28 8.28
CA SER A 315 -1.99 -18.38 8.23
C SER A 315 -1.41 -17.36 9.21
N THR A 316 -0.33 -17.71 9.91
CA THR A 316 0.24 -16.88 10.97
C THR A 316 1.69 -16.57 10.71
N GLY A 317 2.17 -15.42 11.19
CA GLY A 317 3.58 -15.11 11.22
C GLY A 317 3.96 -14.17 12.37
N SER A 318 5.25 -13.87 12.48
CA SER A 318 5.78 -13.00 13.54
C SER A 318 6.96 -12.17 13.06
N VAL A 319 7.07 -10.94 13.56
CA VAL A 319 8.18 -10.03 13.30
C VAL A 319 8.69 -9.42 14.59
N THR A 320 10.00 -9.27 14.72
CA THR A 320 10.62 -8.59 15.87
C THR A 320 11.13 -7.20 15.49
N VAL A 321 10.62 -6.16 16.14
CA VAL A 321 11.13 -4.78 16.02
C VAL A 321 12.14 -4.54 17.14
N ASN A 322 13.42 -4.47 16.78
CA ASN A 322 14.51 -4.22 17.71
C ASN A 322 14.66 -2.71 17.96
N VAL A 323 14.61 -2.30 19.23
CA VAL A 323 14.76 -0.90 19.62
C VAL A 323 16.17 -0.67 20.16
N ASN A 324 16.98 0.07 19.41
CA ASN A 324 18.30 0.46 19.86
C ASN A 324 18.19 1.66 20.81
N PRO A 325 18.67 1.55 22.08
CA PRO A 325 18.66 2.67 22.99
C PRO A 325 19.55 3.79 22.45
N VAL A 326 19.03 5.02 22.45
CA VAL A 326 19.85 6.20 22.17
C VAL A 326 20.65 6.49 23.44
N ASN A 327 21.95 6.17 23.42
CA ASN A 327 22.85 6.55 24.49
C ASN A 327 23.03 8.07 24.49
N VAL A 328 22.21 8.78 25.27
CA VAL A 328 22.50 10.17 25.63
C VAL A 328 23.61 10.12 26.67
N VAL A 329 24.85 10.37 26.25
CA VAL A 329 25.94 10.60 27.20
C VAL A 329 25.70 11.99 27.80
N ASP A 330 25.17 12.03 29.02
CA ASP A 330 25.20 13.23 29.84
C ASP A 330 26.69 13.56 30.12
N ILE A 331 27.28 14.43 29.31
CA ILE A 331 28.60 14.99 29.58
C ILE A 331 28.43 15.94 30.75
N VAL A 332 28.72 15.46 31.96
CA VAL A 332 28.86 16.32 33.14
C VAL A 332 30.13 17.15 32.96
N PHE A 333 30.00 18.41 32.56
CA PHE A 333 31.13 19.34 32.46
C PHE A 333 31.60 19.73 33.87
N ALA A 334 32.90 19.59 34.14
CA ALA A 334 33.51 20.26 35.29
C ALA A 334 33.66 21.75 34.95
N GLU A 335 33.00 22.64 35.71
CA GLU A 335 33.20 24.09 35.60
C GLU A 335 34.67 24.46 35.83
N LEU A 336 35.18 25.51 35.15
CA LEU A 336 36.54 26.04 35.35
C LEU A 336 36.86 26.19 36.84
N GLN A 337 37.78 25.36 37.35
CA GLN A 337 38.25 25.44 38.73
C GLN A 337 39.55 26.22 38.79
N VAL A 338 39.63 27.20 39.70
CA VAL A 338 40.85 27.98 39.96
C VAL A 338 41.01 28.13 41.47
N TYR A 339 41.98 27.43 42.06
CA TYR A 339 42.18 27.43 43.52
C TYR A 339 43.64 27.18 43.92
N PHE A 340 43.99 27.54 45.15
CA PHE A 340 45.30 27.21 45.74
C PHE A 340 45.24 25.86 46.43
N ASN A 341 46.24 25.01 46.22
CA ASN A 341 46.40 23.77 46.98
C ASN A 341 47.19 23.99 48.29
N SER A 342 47.31 22.95 49.11
CA SER A 342 48.02 22.99 50.40
C SER A 342 49.52 23.36 50.30
N ASN A 343 50.11 23.21 49.11
CA ASN A 343 51.51 23.53 48.84
C ASN A 343 51.69 24.92 48.22
N ASN A 344 50.62 25.74 48.22
CA ASN A 344 50.61 27.10 47.68
C ASN A 344 50.78 27.17 46.16
N ASN A 345 50.46 26.09 45.44
CA ASN A 345 50.39 26.11 43.98
C ASN A 345 48.98 26.52 43.55
N LEU A 346 48.89 27.42 42.59
CA LEU A 346 47.63 27.73 41.90
C LEU A 346 47.33 26.60 40.92
N TYR A 347 46.22 25.93 41.14
CA TYR A 347 45.74 24.83 40.31
C TYR A 347 44.54 25.28 39.49
N ILE A 348 44.58 24.97 38.19
CA ILE A 348 43.58 25.36 37.20
C ILE A 348 43.18 24.11 36.42
N GLU A 349 41.89 23.83 36.36
CA GLU A 349 41.32 22.76 35.53
C GLU A 349 40.25 23.34 34.62
N ASN A 350 40.32 22.99 33.33
CA ASN A 350 39.41 23.50 32.31
C ASN A 350 38.93 22.37 31.40
N ASN A 351 37.77 22.56 30.78
CA ASN A 351 37.17 21.63 29.81
C ASN A 351 37.73 21.76 28.38
N SER A 352 38.48 22.83 28.11
CA SER A 352 39.10 23.12 26.82
C SER A 352 40.59 23.34 27.00
N ILE A 353 41.40 22.98 25.99
CA ILE A 353 42.86 23.07 26.06
C ILE A 353 43.25 24.49 26.44
N ILE A 354 43.92 24.64 27.58
CA ILE A 354 44.48 25.91 28.03
C ILE A 354 45.76 26.13 27.23
N SER A 355 45.69 27.07 26.29
CA SER A 355 46.82 27.45 25.44
C SER A 355 47.80 28.33 26.20
N LYS A 356 47.30 29.16 27.13
CA LYS A 356 48.13 30.09 27.89
C LYS A 356 47.48 30.54 29.21
N ILE A 357 48.31 30.71 30.24
CA ILE A 357 47.91 31.34 31.50
C ILE A 357 48.82 32.52 31.78
N ASN A 358 48.24 33.69 32.07
CA ASN A 358 48.98 34.86 32.50
C ASN A 358 48.50 35.29 33.89
N ILE A 359 49.43 35.51 34.81
CA ILE A 359 49.15 36.01 36.16
C ILE A 359 49.68 37.44 36.25
N PHE A 360 48.82 38.38 36.62
CA PHE A 360 49.13 39.79 36.79
C PHE A 360 48.93 40.22 38.24
N ASP A 361 49.74 41.16 38.72
CA ASP A 361 49.42 41.89 39.94
C ASP A 361 48.27 42.89 39.70
N VAL A 362 47.78 43.54 40.76
CA VAL A 362 46.69 44.53 40.69
C VAL A 362 47.02 45.78 39.86
N THR A 363 48.29 46.02 39.53
CA THR A 363 48.71 47.13 38.67
C THR A 363 48.71 46.75 37.19
N GLY A 364 48.45 45.47 36.86
CA GLY A 364 48.50 44.93 35.51
C GLY A 364 49.89 44.47 35.08
N LYS A 365 50.88 44.45 35.98
CA LYS A 365 52.22 43.94 35.66
C LYS A 365 52.17 42.41 35.62
N ALA A 366 52.66 41.82 34.52
CA ALA A 366 52.77 40.37 34.39
C ALA A 366 53.79 39.80 35.38
N ILE A 367 53.36 38.79 36.14
CA ILE A 367 54.12 38.09 37.17
C ILE A 367 54.59 36.72 36.67
N LYS A 368 53.68 35.95 36.04
CA LYS A 368 54.00 34.66 35.41
C LYS A 368 53.21 34.50 34.10
N SER A 369 53.80 33.80 33.15
CA SER A 369 53.15 33.38 31.90
C SER A 369 53.55 31.94 31.61
N ILE A 370 52.58 31.07 31.35
CA ILE A 370 52.80 29.63 31.18
C ILE A 370 52.01 29.17 29.96
N SER A 371 52.68 28.43 29.08
CA SER A 371 52.11 27.86 27.86
C SER A 371 53.05 26.78 27.30
N PRO A 372 52.53 25.72 26.66
CA PRO A 372 51.13 25.27 26.68
C PRO A 372 50.80 24.52 27.99
N CYS A 373 49.51 24.50 28.39
CA CYS A 373 49.10 23.95 29.69
C CYS A 373 48.25 22.67 29.59
N GLY A 374 47.58 22.39 28.45
CA GLY A 374 46.68 21.24 28.35
C GLY A 374 45.37 21.46 29.13
N PHE A 375 44.74 20.40 29.64
CA PHE A 375 43.48 20.51 30.40
C PHE A 375 43.67 20.96 31.86
N ASN A 376 44.88 20.87 32.40
CA ASN A 376 45.19 21.21 33.78
C ASN A 376 46.56 21.88 33.94
N ALA A 377 46.66 22.84 34.86
CA ALA A 377 47.90 23.54 35.16
C ALA A 377 48.12 23.62 36.67
N SER A 378 49.35 23.34 37.11
CA SER A 378 49.81 23.61 38.47
C SER A 378 50.94 24.61 38.43
N ILE A 379 50.73 25.76 39.07
CA ILE A 379 51.64 26.90 39.03
C ILE A 379 52.16 27.12 40.44
N ASP A 380 53.45 26.87 40.64
CA ASP A 380 54.10 27.20 41.91
C ASP A 380 54.04 28.71 42.15
N MET A 381 53.46 29.13 43.28
CA MET A 381 53.36 30.54 43.63
C MET A 381 54.21 30.91 44.84
N ASN A 382 55.04 30.03 45.40
CA ASN A 382 55.74 30.25 46.67
C ASN A 382 56.61 31.52 46.69
N ASP A 383 57.29 31.85 45.60
CA ASP A 383 58.15 33.04 45.49
C ASP A 383 57.37 34.35 45.25
N ILE A 384 56.05 34.28 45.10
CA ILE A 384 55.17 35.43 44.87
C ILE A 384 54.59 35.89 46.22
N PRO A 385 54.67 37.18 46.59
CA PRO A 385 54.10 37.66 47.86
C PRO A 385 52.59 37.38 48.01
N THR A 386 52.09 37.34 49.24
CA THR A 386 50.64 37.30 49.52
C THR A 386 49.97 38.56 48.98
N GLY A 387 48.83 38.41 48.30
CA GLY A 387 48.19 39.53 47.61
C GLY A 387 47.07 39.12 46.66
N ILE A 388 46.49 40.13 46.01
CA ILE A 388 45.46 39.96 44.98
C ILE A 388 46.13 39.86 43.62
N TYR A 389 45.73 38.87 42.82
CA TYR A 389 46.21 38.66 41.46
C TYR A 389 45.05 38.46 40.49
N ILE A 390 45.27 38.82 39.23
CA ILE A 390 44.37 38.51 38.12
C ILE A 390 45.01 37.41 37.28
N VAL A 391 44.29 36.31 37.10
CA VAL A 391 44.68 35.19 36.25
C VAL A 391 43.87 35.25 34.97
N ASN A 392 44.53 35.45 33.84
CA ASN A 392 43.92 35.30 32.52
C ASN A 392 44.23 33.90 32.01
N ILE A 393 43.19 33.16 31.67
CA ILE A 393 43.23 31.79 31.18
C ILE A 393 42.72 31.84 29.76
N GLU A 394 43.61 31.60 28.81
CA GLU A 394 43.31 31.52 27.39
C GLU A 394 43.14 30.04 27.02
N SER A 395 41.98 29.72 26.51
CA SER A 395 41.62 28.41 25.97
C SER A 395 41.26 28.53 24.49
N GLU A 396 41.11 27.41 23.80
CA GLU A 396 40.67 27.40 22.39
C GLU A 396 39.32 28.10 22.17
N GLU A 397 38.45 28.10 23.19
CA GLU A 397 37.08 28.60 23.08
C GLU A 397 36.91 30.01 23.65
N SER A 398 37.72 30.41 24.63
CA SER A 398 37.52 31.69 25.33
C SER A 398 38.75 32.17 26.12
N ILE A 399 38.73 33.45 26.48
CA ILE A 399 39.65 34.06 27.46
C ILE A 399 38.86 34.42 28.71
N ILE A 400 39.23 33.84 29.85
CA ILE A 400 38.58 34.07 31.14
C ILE A 400 39.54 34.73 32.11
N SER A 401 39.10 35.80 32.78
CA SER A 401 39.83 36.44 33.87
C SER A 401 39.24 36.04 35.23
N ARG A 402 40.10 35.62 36.17
CA ARG A 402 39.74 35.33 37.55
C ARG A 402 40.59 36.14 38.52
N LYS A 403 39.93 36.80 39.47
CA LYS A 403 40.60 37.38 40.62
C LYS A 403 40.87 36.25 41.62
N ILE A 404 42.12 36.12 42.04
CA ILE A 404 42.52 35.20 43.11
C ILE A 404 43.13 35.99 44.27
N VAL A 405 43.06 35.40 45.45
CA VAL A 405 43.76 35.87 46.64
C VAL A 405 44.70 34.74 47.04
N LYS A 406 45.99 35.02 46.98
CA LYS A 406 47.03 34.20 47.60
C LYS A 406 47.27 34.76 49.00
#